data_AF-A0A2D6HKY9-F1
#
_entry.id   AF-A0A2D6HKY9-F1
#
_cell.length_a   1.000
_cell.length_b   1.000
_cell.length_c   1.000
_cell.angle_alpha   90.00
_cell.angle_beta   90.00
_cell.angle_gamma   90.00
#
_symmetry.space_group_name_H-M   'P 1'
#
loop_
_entity.id
_entity.type
_entity.pdbx_description
1 polymer ?
#
loop_
_entity_poly.entity_id
_entity_poly.type
_entity_poly.pdbx_seq_one_letter_code
_entity_poly.pdbx_strand_id
1 'polypeptide(L)'
;MIENIEQVHEFTQGFTEAVNKRFPELQLKFILHHRGQRNDAIEMARSHLDLHPAGSIAMNILRKTKSTQKSGFHGLAIETQMKWFGFKKIRSSIGVITINVDDYGTSEAILADVYHYGCHAIMAAELLDTPKYRSSAIRGPMVPKRSPLSMAKANLTADIFSVFILCEQEHDVFITSLAAERALDTMLAKANSRPWHYPYPLSYETVREVWIKVLNQKDPEFDPIKTPLKTAKAINDSFEQISFSQWWAFCKPAQEMAWNGALPEHILTAALLTSQDPLVKTNAMLLQDCLDVALLGETEIEGHFNAFLDEDQKKENHFKKIEDTFEMVLAKGIAQESARPFMEAANAQNVRLMQGGVFGWCASALQAAGKAFETALSGGKDPRQFAEIEFKSIKKNSQYDKLQLLQKEIFDKRKIGENVTIDDVKAIIQESGLHPEVTASLEQTVNDPEFQKELTKGLAPKAVPAAGPSGPAPIKPDIAPQVAPMAIPSAPGLGGGTTQTTTEAPSEKNDKEDDTKKTG
;
A
#
# COMPACT_ATOMS: atom_id res chain seq x y z
N MET A 1 17.29 8.69 -7.26
CA MET A 1 17.95 9.33 -6.10
C MET A 1 17.57 10.79 -6.20
N ILE A 2 16.94 11.39 -5.19
CA ILE A 2 16.48 12.78 -5.26
C ILE A 2 17.71 13.69 -5.22
N GLU A 3 18.02 14.34 -6.34
CA GLU A 3 19.29 15.07 -6.50
C GLU A 3 19.30 16.45 -5.83
N ASN A 4 18.19 16.95 -5.29
CA ASN A 4 18.18 18.30 -4.72
C ASN A 4 17.20 18.51 -3.54
N ILE A 5 17.68 18.32 -2.30
CA ILE A 5 16.92 18.65 -1.08
C ILE A 5 16.69 20.16 -0.90
N GLU A 6 17.55 21.00 -1.50
CA GLU A 6 17.42 22.46 -1.45
C GLU A 6 16.19 22.92 -2.23
N GLN A 7 15.94 22.30 -3.39
CA GLN A 7 14.73 22.55 -4.19
C GLN A 7 13.46 22.21 -3.40
N VAL A 8 13.43 21.08 -2.70
CA VAL A 8 12.31 20.72 -1.81
C VAL A 8 12.16 21.76 -0.69
N HIS A 9 13.28 22.26 -0.15
CA HIS A 9 13.24 23.30 0.86
C HIS A 9 12.62 24.60 0.34
N GLU A 10 13.03 25.08 -0.83
CA GLU A 10 12.46 26.26 -1.49
C GLU A 10 10.95 26.11 -1.73
N PHE A 11 10.50 24.96 -2.22
CA PHE A 11 9.07 24.70 -2.41
C PHE A 11 8.30 24.74 -1.09
N THR A 12 8.83 24.12 -0.03
CA THR A 12 8.16 24.15 1.29
C THR A 12 8.07 25.57 1.86
N GLN A 13 9.07 26.41 1.60
CA GLN A 13 9.06 27.83 2.00
C GLN A 13 8.01 28.61 1.21
N GLY A 14 8.01 28.52 -0.12
CA GLY A 14 7.04 29.20 -0.98
C GLY A 14 5.60 28.81 -0.65
N PHE A 15 5.35 27.52 -0.40
CA PHE A 15 4.03 27.06 0.05
C PHE A 15 3.66 27.60 1.44
N THR A 16 4.61 27.63 2.38
CA THR A 16 4.40 28.21 3.71
C THR A 16 4.00 29.69 3.63
N GLU A 17 4.66 30.46 2.77
CA GLU A 17 4.35 31.88 2.54
C GLU A 17 2.96 32.05 1.90
N ALA A 18 2.65 31.23 0.90
CA ALA A 18 1.35 31.25 0.23
C ALA A 18 0.20 30.94 1.20
N VAL A 19 0.41 30.00 2.13
CA VAL A 19 -0.55 29.67 3.19
C VAL A 19 -0.65 30.80 4.21
N ASN A 20 0.47 31.33 4.72
CA ASN A 20 0.47 32.41 5.72
C ASN A 20 -0.25 33.67 5.19
N LYS A 21 -0.05 34.03 3.91
CA LYS A 21 -0.77 35.15 3.28
C LYS A 21 -2.30 35.02 3.37
N ARG A 22 -2.82 33.79 3.40
CA ARG A 22 -4.27 33.49 3.36
C ARG A 22 -4.83 33.08 4.72
N PHE A 23 -3.97 32.55 5.58
CA PHE A 23 -4.22 32.12 6.95
C PHE A 23 -3.16 32.77 7.85
N PRO A 24 -3.27 34.08 8.15
CA PRO A 24 -2.21 34.85 8.82
C PRO A 24 -1.94 34.43 10.27
N GLU A 25 -2.83 33.62 10.86
CA GLU A 25 -2.63 33.02 12.18
C GLU A 25 -1.90 31.67 12.13
N LEU A 26 -1.62 31.14 10.94
CA LEU A 26 -1.02 29.82 10.71
C LEU A 26 0.33 29.96 10.00
N GLN A 27 1.38 29.47 10.65
CA GLN A 27 2.66 29.19 10.02
C GLN A 27 2.81 27.67 9.83
N LEU A 28 3.30 27.24 8.67
CA LEU A 28 3.71 25.85 8.46
C LEU A 28 5.20 25.71 8.77
N LYS A 29 5.58 24.63 9.45
CA LYS A 29 6.98 24.26 9.65
C LYS A 29 7.22 22.84 9.17
N PHE A 30 7.87 22.74 8.01
CA PHE A 30 8.38 21.49 7.47
C PHE A 30 9.78 21.22 8.03
N ILE A 31 9.99 20.00 8.51
CA ILE A 31 11.27 19.47 8.99
C ILE A 31 11.63 18.30 8.08
N LEU A 32 12.52 18.57 7.12
CA LEU A 32 13.04 17.57 6.20
C LEU A 32 14.13 16.76 6.91
N HIS A 33 14.12 15.44 6.74
CA HIS A 33 15.15 14.56 7.31
C HIS A 33 15.34 13.30 6.48
N HIS A 34 16.51 12.67 6.63
CA HIS A 34 16.74 11.30 6.20
C HIS A 34 16.39 10.30 7.31
N ARG A 35 16.36 9.02 6.96
CA ARG A 35 16.15 7.91 7.89
C ARG A 35 17.24 7.91 8.97
N GLY A 36 16.80 7.92 10.23
CA GLY A 36 17.68 7.95 11.39
C GLY A 36 18.07 9.37 11.85
N GLN A 37 17.82 10.40 11.04
CA GLN A 37 18.22 11.79 11.32
C GLN A 37 17.08 12.67 11.85
N ARG A 38 15.87 12.12 12.04
CA ARG A 38 14.68 12.89 12.44
C ARG A 38 14.92 13.76 13.68
N ASN A 39 15.54 13.21 14.73
CA ASN A 39 15.71 13.95 15.98
C ASN A 39 16.73 15.09 15.84
N ASP A 40 17.78 14.88 15.07
CA ASP A 40 18.79 15.92 14.78
C ASP A 40 18.15 17.04 13.96
N ALA A 41 17.35 16.70 12.94
CA ALA A 41 16.60 17.67 12.15
C ALA A 41 15.61 18.49 13.00
N ILE A 42 14.95 17.86 13.98
CA ILE A 42 14.09 18.55 14.95
C ILE A 42 14.89 19.54 15.81
N GLU A 43 16.06 19.14 16.31
CA GLU A 43 16.87 20.03 17.15
C GLU A 43 17.50 21.17 16.33
N MET A 44 17.88 20.94 15.07
CA MET A 44 18.31 21.99 14.15
C MET A 44 17.19 23.00 13.85
N ALA A 45 15.93 22.56 13.80
CA ALA A 45 14.78 23.44 13.60
C ALA A 45 14.44 24.30 14.83
N ARG A 46 15.02 24.02 16.00
CA ARG A 46 14.67 24.65 17.29
C ARG A 46 14.86 26.16 17.30
N SER A 47 16.00 26.66 16.82
CA SER A 47 16.30 28.09 16.79
C SER A 47 15.25 28.90 16.03
N HIS A 48 14.71 28.34 14.95
CA HIS A 48 13.65 28.94 14.15
C HIS A 48 12.29 28.85 14.85
N LEU A 49 12.01 27.73 15.51
CA LEU A 49 10.77 27.56 16.26
C LEU A 49 10.69 28.50 17.46
N ASP A 50 11.80 28.73 18.16
CA ASP A 50 11.88 29.61 19.33
C ASP A 50 11.55 31.08 19.01
N LEU A 51 11.65 31.49 17.73
CA LEU A 51 11.24 32.83 17.27
C LEU A 51 9.72 33.00 17.19
N HIS A 52 8.95 31.91 17.12
CA HIS A 52 7.50 31.98 17.01
C HIS A 52 6.83 31.86 18.41
N PRO A 53 5.73 32.61 18.69
CA PRO A 53 5.03 32.55 19.98
C PRO A 53 4.70 31.14 20.50
N ALA A 54 4.29 30.25 19.60
CA ALA A 54 3.95 28.85 19.90
C ALA A 54 5.14 27.86 19.79
N GLY A 55 6.38 28.35 19.66
CA GLY A 55 7.58 27.54 19.40
C GLY A 55 7.87 26.43 20.41
N SER A 56 7.83 26.78 21.70
CA SER A 56 8.04 25.82 22.79
C SER A 56 6.99 24.69 22.79
N ILE A 57 5.75 24.99 22.40
CA ILE A 57 4.68 24.01 22.27
C ILE A 57 4.92 23.12 21.04
N ALA A 58 5.35 23.68 19.92
CA ALA A 58 5.71 22.93 18.72
C ALA A 58 6.84 21.93 18.99
N MET A 59 7.89 22.35 19.69
CA MET A 59 8.98 21.45 20.12
C MET A 59 8.49 20.32 21.02
N ASN A 60 7.55 20.61 21.93
CA ASN A 60 6.95 19.60 22.78
C ASN A 60 6.10 18.59 21.99
N ILE A 61 5.40 19.01 20.94
CA ILE A 61 4.68 18.10 20.03
C ILE A 61 5.69 17.16 19.34
N LEU A 62 6.72 17.72 18.69
CA LEU A 62 7.72 16.97 17.93
C LEU A 62 8.46 15.91 18.75
N ARG A 63 8.80 16.25 20.00
CA ARG A 63 9.48 15.35 20.95
C ARG A 63 8.57 14.25 21.50
N LYS A 64 7.26 14.50 21.61
CA LYS A 64 6.28 13.54 22.15
C LYS A 64 5.66 12.64 21.08
N THR A 65 5.66 13.03 19.82
CA THR A 65 5.25 12.11 18.75
C THR A 65 6.20 10.92 18.75
N LYS A 66 5.64 9.71 18.61
CA LYS A 66 6.42 8.46 18.45
C LYS A 66 7.57 8.72 17.48
N SER A 67 8.75 8.19 17.78
CA SER A 67 9.97 8.29 16.97
C SER A 67 9.87 7.52 15.63
N THR A 68 8.72 7.61 14.97
CA THR A 68 8.51 7.10 13.63
C THR A 68 9.39 7.90 12.69
N GLN A 69 10.14 7.21 11.83
CA GLN A 69 10.89 7.84 10.75
C GLN A 69 10.00 8.25 9.57
N LYS A 70 8.68 8.05 9.63
CA LYS A 70 7.75 8.37 8.54
C LYS A 70 7.44 9.86 8.49
N SER A 71 7.15 10.35 7.29
CA SER A 71 6.54 11.66 7.07
C SER A 71 5.18 11.78 7.78
N GLY A 72 4.81 12.99 8.17
CA GLY A 72 3.53 13.23 8.82
C GLY A 72 3.31 14.62 9.38
N PHE A 73 2.03 14.99 9.47
CA PHE A 73 1.57 16.11 10.29
C PHE A 73 1.45 15.68 11.76
N HIS A 74 2.18 16.35 12.64
CA HIS A 74 2.25 16.00 14.08
C HIS A 74 1.23 16.74 14.94
N GLY A 75 0.75 17.89 14.46
CA GLY A 75 -0.23 18.70 15.17
C GLY A 75 0.00 20.20 15.01
N LEU A 76 -0.90 20.95 15.63
CA LEU A 76 -0.93 22.40 15.64
C LEU A 76 -0.52 22.92 17.03
N ALA A 77 0.54 23.71 17.11
CA ALA A 77 0.92 24.41 18.32
C ALA A 77 0.23 25.78 18.37
N ILE A 78 -0.44 26.13 19.47
CA ILE A 78 -1.27 27.34 19.55
C ILE A 78 -0.82 28.19 20.73
N GLU A 79 -0.68 29.50 20.51
CA GLU A 79 -0.44 30.50 21.55
C GLU A 79 -1.27 31.76 21.25
N THR A 80 -1.98 32.26 22.26
CA THR A 80 -2.72 33.53 22.17
C THR A 80 -2.02 34.60 22.97
N GLN A 81 -1.50 35.62 22.29
CA GLN A 81 -0.85 36.76 22.92
C GLN A 81 -1.82 37.92 23.07
N MET A 82 -1.74 38.63 24.20
CA MET A 82 -2.38 39.93 24.35
C MET A 82 -1.44 41.02 23.82
N LYS A 83 -1.89 41.79 22.83
CA LYS A 83 -1.21 43.00 22.34
C LYS A 83 -2.01 44.25 22.75
N TRP A 84 -1.33 45.39 22.75
CA TRP A 84 -1.91 46.72 23.06
C TRP A 84 -2.63 46.75 24.41
N PHE A 85 -1.87 46.67 25.51
CA PHE A 85 -2.38 46.80 26.89
C PHE A 85 -3.59 45.90 27.23
N GLY A 86 -3.72 44.74 26.59
CA GLY A 86 -4.79 43.76 26.87
C GLY A 86 -6.05 43.88 26.01
N PHE A 87 -6.14 44.88 25.13
CA PHE A 87 -7.36 45.11 24.33
C PHE A 87 -7.45 44.25 23.07
N LYS A 88 -6.33 43.70 22.56
CA LYS A 88 -6.33 42.85 21.36
C LYS A 88 -5.71 41.49 21.65
N LYS A 89 -6.48 40.42 21.48
CA LYS A 89 -5.96 39.04 21.46
C LYS A 89 -5.54 38.70 20.04
N ILE A 90 -4.30 38.24 19.86
CA ILE A 90 -3.81 37.70 18.61
C ILE A 90 -3.46 36.24 18.84
N ARG A 91 -4.10 35.36 18.08
CA ARG A 91 -3.78 33.94 18.08
C ARG A 91 -2.73 33.68 17.02
N SER A 92 -1.73 32.90 17.38
CA SER A 92 -0.66 32.47 16.48
C SER A 92 -0.48 30.97 16.61
N SER A 93 -0.34 30.28 15.49
CA SER A 93 -0.27 28.84 15.46
C SER A 93 0.79 28.33 14.48
N ILE A 94 1.42 27.19 14.81
CA ILE A 94 2.39 26.51 13.94
C ILE A 94 1.91 25.09 13.67
N GLY A 95 1.67 24.76 12.40
CA GLY A 95 1.47 23.39 11.94
C GLY A 95 2.83 22.71 11.76
N VAL A 96 3.09 21.64 12.52
CA VAL A 96 4.41 21.00 12.54
C VAL A 96 4.40 19.70 11.75
N ILE A 97 5.26 19.61 10.73
CA ILE A 97 5.28 18.54 9.74
C ILE A 97 6.70 18.00 9.61
N THR A 98 6.86 16.69 9.57
CA THR A 98 8.14 16.06 9.18
C THR A 98 8.00 15.39 7.82
N ILE A 99 9.04 15.45 7.00
CA ILE A 99 9.13 14.75 5.72
C ILE A 99 10.40 13.93 5.71
N ASN A 100 10.26 12.61 5.57
CA ASN A 100 11.38 11.72 5.39
C ASN A 100 11.70 11.59 3.90
N VAL A 101 12.72 12.28 3.43
CA VAL A 101 13.02 12.35 1.99
C VAL A 101 13.41 10.99 1.39
N ASP A 102 13.85 10.04 2.22
CA ASP A 102 14.20 8.67 1.79
C ASP A 102 12.99 7.79 1.46
N ASP A 103 11.78 8.22 1.84
CA ASP A 103 10.56 7.45 1.57
C ASP A 103 10.04 7.65 0.13
N TYR A 104 10.67 8.52 -0.67
CA TYR A 104 10.17 8.94 -1.98
C TYR A 104 11.17 8.68 -3.11
N GLY A 105 10.64 8.32 -4.28
CA GLY A 105 11.43 8.13 -5.50
C GLY A 105 11.65 9.42 -6.30
N THR A 106 10.76 10.41 -6.17
CA THR A 106 10.73 11.64 -6.97
C THR A 106 10.41 12.87 -6.12
N SER A 107 10.74 14.06 -6.63
CA SER A 107 10.40 15.35 -6.02
C SER A 107 8.89 15.56 -5.93
N GLU A 108 8.13 15.17 -6.95
CA GLU A 108 6.69 15.38 -7.04
C GLU A 108 5.96 14.58 -5.97
N ALA A 109 6.42 13.36 -5.67
CA ALA A 109 5.88 12.55 -4.58
C ALA A 109 6.13 13.20 -3.20
N ILE A 110 7.27 13.87 -3.01
CA ILE A 110 7.53 14.68 -1.81
C ILE A 110 6.57 15.87 -1.75
N LEU A 111 6.42 16.60 -2.86
CA LEU A 111 5.54 17.77 -2.93
C LEU A 111 4.09 17.40 -2.65
N ALA A 112 3.62 16.27 -3.16
CA ALA A 112 2.29 15.75 -2.87
C ALA A 112 2.05 15.61 -1.37
N ASP A 113 2.99 15.00 -0.65
CA ASP A 113 2.88 14.84 0.81
C ASP A 113 3.08 16.18 1.56
N VAL A 114 3.91 17.09 1.06
CA VAL A 114 4.04 18.46 1.59
C VAL A 114 2.69 19.18 1.53
N TYR A 115 2.00 19.14 0.39
CA TYR A 115 0.69 19.76 0.23
C TYR A 115 -0.39 19.02 1.02
N HIS A 116 -0.35 17.69 1.06
CA HIS A 116 -1.27 16.86 1.85
C HIS A 116 -1.19 17.19 3.34
N TYR A 117 0.01 17.18 3.92
CA TYR A 117 0.20 17.51 5.34
C TYR A 117 -0.02 19.00 5.64
N GLY A 118 0.27 19.88 4.68
CA GLY A 118 -0.13 21.27 4.74
C GLY A 118 -1.65 21.45 4.82
N CYS A 119 -2.40 20.72 4.00
CA CYS A 119 -3.87 20.70 4.05
C CYS A 119 -4.37 20.27 5.44
N HIS A 120 -3.78 19.23 6.03
CA HIS A 120 -4.12 18.82 7.39
C HIS A 120 -3.89 19.93 8.42
N ALA A 121 -2.81 20.69 8.29
CA ALA A 121 -2.54 21.83 9.15
C ALA A 121 -3.55 22.97 8.95
N ILE A 122 -3.92 23.29 7.71
CA ILE A 122 -4.95 24.29 7.38
C ILE A 122 -6.30 23.87 7.96
N MET A 123 -6.73 22.63 7.73
CA MET A 123 -7.97 22.08 8.28
C MET A 123 -7.96 22.09 9.81
N ALA A 124 -6.82 21.81 10.45
CA ALA A 124 -6.69 21.89 11.89
C ALA A 124 -6.79 23.35 12.41
N ALA A 125 -6.26 24.32 11.66
CA ALA A 125 -6.37 25.73 12.00
C ALA A 125 -7.81 26.25 11.84
N GLU A 126 -8.54 25.85 10.80
CA GLU A 126 -9.95 26.21 10.62
C GLU A 126 -10.85 25.70 11.77
N LEU A 127 -10.50 24.57 12.38
CA LEU A 127 -11.22 24.09 13.57
C LEU A 127 -11.16 25.09 14.72
N LEU A 128 -10.11 25.91 14.81
CA LEU A 128 -9.96 26.93 15.85
C LEU A 128 -11.00 28.06 15.73
N ASP A 129 -11.60 28.23 14.56
CA ASP A 129 -12.65 29.23 14.34
C ASP A 129 -14.04 28.71 14.67
N THR A 130 -14.19 27.41 14.92
CA THR A 130 -15.46 26.83 15.34
C THR A 130 -15.80 27.21 16.80
N PRO A 131 -17.10 27.29 17.16
CA PRO A 131 -17.52 27.71 18.51
C PRO A 131 -16.88 26.90 19.64
N LYS A 132 -16.63 25.61 19.41
CA LYS A 132 -16.03 24.68 20.38
C LYS A 132 -14.61 25.07 20.77
N TYR A 133 -13.80 25.54 19.82
CA TYR A 133 -12.37 25.80 20.02
C TYR A 133 -12.05 27.29 20.17
N ARG A 134 -12.91 28.19 19.68
CA ARG A 134 -12.70 29.63 19.74
C ARG A 134 -12.48 30.17 21.16
N SER A 135 -13.12 29.57 22.18
CA SER A 135 -12.98 29.97 23.59
C SER A 135 -12.00 29.11 24.39
N SER A 136 -11.74 27.87 23.97
CA SER A 136 -10.99 26.87 24.73
C SER A 136 -9.54 26.69 24.26
N ALA A 137 -9.25 26.94 22.98
CA ALA A 137 -7.92 26.80 22.38
C ALA A 137 -7.09 28.08 22.54
N ILE A 138 -6.84 28.49 23.78
CA ILE A 138 -6.06 29.69 24.11
C ILE A 138 -4.56 29.40 23.97
N ARG A 139 -4.11 28.26 24.48
CA ARG A 139 -2.71 27.83 24.49
C ARG A 139 -2.61 26.32 24.56
N GLY A 140 -1.71 25.72 23.79
CA GLY A 140 -1.36 24.31 23.91
C GLY A 140 -1.32 23.55 22.59
N PRO A 141 -1.05 22.23 22.64
CA PRO A 141 -1.03 21.39 21.46
C PRO A 141 -2.45 21.01 21.04
N MET A 142 -2.73 21.07 19.75
CA MET A 142 -3.93 20.54 19.14
C MET A 142 -3.55 19.45 18.14
N VAL A 143 -3.84 18.20 18.51
CA VAL A 143 -3.76 17.05 17.61
C VAL A 143 -5.19 16.56 17.42
N PRO A 144 -5.81 16.77 16.24
CA PRO A 144 -7.19 16.35 16.01
C PRO A 144 -7.34 14.84 16.22
N LYS A 145 -8.05 14.43 17.27
CA LYS A 145 -8.48 13.04 17.42
C LYS A 145 -9.57 12.76 16.39
N ARG A 146 -9.29 11.90 15.42
CA ARG A 146 -10.23 11.55 14.35
C ARG A 146 -10.66 10.09 14.50
N SER A 147 -11.96 9.83 14.32
CA SER A 147 -12.45 8.47 14.06
C SER A 147 -11.88 7.96 12.72
N PRO A 148 -11.88 6.64 12.44
CA PRO A 148 -11.42 6.12 11.15
C PRO A 148 -12.10 6.78 9.95
N LEU A 149 -13.42 7.02 10.03
CA LEU A 149 -14.18 7.72 8.99
C LEU A 149 -13.71 9.16 8.82
N SER A 150 -13.57 9.89 9.93
CA SER A 150 -13.09 11.28 9.90
C SER A 150 -11.66 11.37 9.37
N MET A 151 -10.83 10.37 9.63
CA MET A 151 -9.47 10.30 9.08
C MET A 151 -9.51 10.05 7.57
N ALA A 152 -10.32 9.10 7.10
CA ALA A 152 -10.48 8.82 5.68
C ALA A 152 -10.99 10.04 4.90
N LYS A 153 -11.99 10.75 5.42
CA LYS A 153 -12.49 12.01 4.84
C LYS A 153 -11.42 13.10 4.80
N ALA A 154 -10.70 13.29 5.90
CA ALA A 154 -9.65 14.31 5.95
C ALA A 154 -8.49 14.00 5.00
N ASN A 155 -8.11 12.72 4.88
CA ASN A 155 -7.11 12.30 3.91
C ASN A 155 -7.62 12.44 2.48
N LEU A 156 -8.89 12.13 2.19
CA LEU A 156 -9.47 12.34 0.87
C LEU A 156 -9.41 13.82 0.47
N THR A 157 -9.83 14.72 1.36
CA THR A 157 -9.71 16.17 1.12
C THR A 157 -8.26 16.59 0.89
N ALA A 158 -7.31 16.07 1.68
CA ALA A 158 -5.90 16.43 1.57
C ALA A 158 -5.25 15.87 0.28
N ASP A 159 -5.59 14.65 -0.13
CA ASP A 159 -5.15 14.03 -1.39
C ASP A 159 -5.72 14.81 -2.60
N ILE A 160 -7.00 15.19 -2.57
CA ILE A 160 -7.61 16.01 -3.65
C ILE A 160 -6.96 17.40 -3.71
N PHE A 161 -6.74 18.02 -2.55
CA PHE A 161 -6.09 19.33 -2.47
C PHE A 161 -4.65 19.30 -3.00
N SER A 162 -3.85 18.29 -2.62
CA SER A 162 -2.47 18.16 -3.09
C SER A 162 -2.42 17.95 -4.61
N VAL A 163 -3.32 17.14 -5.14
CA VAL A 163 -3.45 16.92 -6.58
C VAL A 163 -3.78 18.22 -7.31
N PHE A 164 -4.76 19.00 -6.85
CA PHE A 164 -5.09 20.27 -7.52
C PHE A 164 -3.92 21.26 -7.54
N ILE A 165 -3.18 21.39 -6.43
CA ILE A 165 -1.99 22.25 -6.40
C ILE A 165 -0.92 21.75 -7.37
N LEU A 166 -0.68 20.45 -7.42
CA LEU A 166 0.28 19.86 -8.37
C LEU A 166 -0.16 20.06 -9.82
N CYS A 167 -1.47 19.97 -10.11
CA CYS A 167 -1.98 20.23 -11.45
C CYS A 167 -1.81 21.71 -11.85
N GLU A 168 -1.93 22.66 -10.91
CA GLU A 168 -1.60 24.08 -11.16
C GLU A 168 -0.13 24.28 -11.52
N GLN A 169 0.73 23.36 -11.09
CA GLN A 169 2.17 23.31 -11.38
C GLN A 169 2.50 22.43 -12.59
N GLU A 170 1.52 22.16 -13.46
CA GLU A 170 1.68 21.38 -14.69
C GLU A 170 2.01 19.88 -14.44
N HIS A 171 1.63 19.35 -13.28
CA HIS A 171 1.75 17.92 -12.93
C HIS A 171 0.39 17.21 -12.93
N ASP A 172 -0.38 17.33 -14.02
CA ASP A 172 -1.72 16.74 -14.18
C ASP A 172 -1.73 15.21 -14.15
N VAL A 173 -0.62 14.57 -14.54
CA VAL A 173 -0.40 13.11 -14.40
C VAL A 173 -0.60 12.62 -12.96
N PHE A 174 -0.46 13.51 -11.97
CA PHE A 174 -0.59 13.16 -10.56
C PHE A 174 -2.02 12.77 -10.16
N ILE A 175 -3.04 13.19 -10.92
CA ILE A 175 -4.43 12.74 -10.75
C ILE A 175 -4.50 11.21 -10.83
N THR A 176 -3.84 10.63 -11.83
CA THR A 176 -3.81 9.18 -12.02
C THR A 176 -2.77 8.48 -11.14
N SER A 177 -1.56 9.04 -11.01
CA SER A 177 -0.49 8.34 -10.30
C SER A 177 -0.78 8.20 -8.80
N LEU A 178 -1.43 9.19 -8.17
CA LEU A 178 -1.84 9.07 -6.76
C LEU A 178 -2.92 8.00 -6.60
N ALA A 179 -3.87 7.90 -7.53
CA ALA A 179 -4.89 6.85 -7.51
C ALA A 179 -4.25 5.46 -7.60
N ALA A 180 -3.31 5.28 -8.54
CA ALA A 180 -2.54 4.05 -8.68
C ALA A 180 -1.73 3.73 -7.41
N GLU A 181 -1.05 4.71 -6.80
CA GLU A 181 -0.29 4.51 -5.57
C GLU A 181 -1.18 4.05 -4.41
N ARG A 182 -2.29 4.76 -4.17
CA ARG A 182 -3.24 4.41 -3.09
C ARG A 182 -3.94 3.08 -3.34
N ALA A 183 -4.24 2.76 -4.61
CA ALA A 183 -4.77 1.46 -5.03
C ALA A 183 -3.77 0.34 -4.72
N LEU A 184 -2.52 0.49 -5.12
CA LEU A 184 -1.47 -0.50 -4.88
C LEU A 184 -1.22 -0.72 -3.38
N ASP A 185 -1.27 0.35 -2.58
CA ASP A 185 -1.13 0.26 -1.12
C ASP A 185 -2.19 -0.63 -0.45
N THR A 186 -3.37 -0.80 -1.05
CA THR A 186 -4.39 -1.74 -0.56
C THR A 186 -3.95 -3.21 -0.69
N MET A 187 -3.02 -3.50 -1.60
CA MET A 187 -2.60 -4.84 -2.02
C MET A 187 -1.14 -5.16 -1.70
N LEU A 188 -0.44 -4.30 -0.96
CA LEU A 188 0.93 -4.55 -0.51
C LEU A 188 0.98 -4.76 1.01
N ALA A 189 1.80 -5.74 1.42
CA ALA A 189 2.13 -6.00 2.82
C ALA A 189 3.13 -4.96 3.36
N LYS A 190 2.68 -3.72 3.51
CA LYS A 190 3.50 -2.60 4.01
C LYS A 190 3.30 -2.40 5.51
N ALA A 191 4.38 -2.53 6.28
CA ALA A 191 4.37 -2.24 7.71
C ALA A 191 3.97 -0.78 7.98
N ASN A 192 3.16 -0.59 9.03
CA ASN A 192 2.59 0.68 9.44
C ASN A 192 1.78 1.37 8.33
N SER A 193 1.31 0.64 7.31
CA SER A 193 0.38 1.15 6.31
C SER A 193 -1.06 1.02 6.80
N ARG A 194 -1.92 1.92 6.32
CA ARG A 194 -3.36 1.96 6.64
C ARG A 194 -4.15 2.38 5.40
N PRO A 195 -4.20 1.54 4.36
CA PRO A 195 -4.79 1.90 3.06
C PRO A 195 -6.27 2.30 3.15
N TRP A 196 -7.00 1.74 4.12
CA TRP A 196 -8.39 2.12 4.39
C TRP A 196 -8.57 3.60 4.79
N HIS A 197 -7.51 4.31 5.21
CA HIS A 197 -7.56 5.74 5.47
C HIS A 197 -7.30 6.61 4.23
N TYR A 198 -7.02 6.04 3.05
CA TYR A 198 -6.66 6.80 1.85
C TYR A 198 -7.56 6.42 0.66
N PRO A 199 -8.83 6.85 0.66
CA PRO A 199 -9.81 6.45 -0.35
C PRO A 199 -9.76 7.31 -1.63
N TYR A 200 -8.63 7.95 -1.93
CA TYR A 200 -8.47 8.80 -3.13
C TYR A 200 -8.91 8.12 -4.45
N PRO A 201 -8.68 6.81 -4.67
CA PRO A 201 -9.17 6.12 -5.87
C PRO A 201 -10.69 6.26 -6.09
N LEU A 202 -11.50 6.43 -5.05
CA LEU A 202 -12.94 6.65 -5.23
C LEU A 202 -13.29 7.96 -5.96
N SER A 203 -12.36 8.92 -5.98
CA SER A 203 -12.63 10.29 -6.41
C SER A 203 -11.84 10.76 -7.62
N TYR A 204 -10.83 10.00 -8.08
CA TYR A 204 -9.87 10.52 -9.06
C TYR A 204 -10.51 10.93 -10.40
N GLU A 205 -11.57 10.23 -10.85
CA GLU A 205 -12.33 10.61 -12.04
C GLU A 205 -13.08 11.93 -11.83
N THR A 206 -13.77 12.10 -10.71
CA THR A 206 -14.43 13.37 -10.34
C THR A 206 -13.40 14.50 -10.26
N VAL A 207 -12.24 14.24 -9.68
CA VAL A 207 -11.13 15.21 -9.60
C VAL A 207 -10.66 15.60 -11.01
N ARG A 208 -10.48 14.63 -11.90
CA ARG A 208 -10.10 14.87 -13.31
C ARG A 208 -11.12 15.75 -14.03
N GLU A 209 -12.40 15.40 -13.89
CA GLU A 209 -13.50 16.11 -14.54
C GLU A 209 -13.62 17.55 -14.01
N VAL A 210 -13.55 17.75 -12.69
CA VAL A 210 -13.56 19.07 -12.07
C VAL A 210 -12.35 19.89 -12.48
N TRP A 211 -11.17 19.29 -12.54
CA TRP A 211 -9.95 19.95 -12.99
C TRP A 211 -10.08 20.46 -14.43
N ILE A 212 -10.54 19.62 -15.36
CA ILE A 212 -10.61 19.95 -16.78
C ILE A 212 -11.75 20.92 -17.10
N LYS A 213 -12.92 20.75 -16.46
CA LYS A 213 -14.17 21.41 -16.91
C LYS A 213 -14.66 22.53 -15.99
N VAL A 214 -14.25 22.53 -14.72
CA VAL A 214 -14.81 23.43 -13.71
C VAL A 214 -13.78 24.44 -13.20
N LEU A 215 -12.56 23.99 -12.91
CA LEU A 215 -11.52 24.87 -12.39
C LEU A 215 -10.91 25.71 -13.51
N ASN A 216 -11.33 26.97 -13.59
CA ASN A 216 -10.71 27.95 -14.48
C ASN A 216 -9.63 28.75 -13.73
N GLN A 217 -8.36 28.37 -13.90
CA GLN A 217 -7.23 29.07 -13.30
C GLN A 217 -7.08 30.53 -13.78
N LYS A 218 -7.69 30.88 -14.92
CA LYS A 218 -7.68 32.24 -15.47
C LYS A 218 -8.78 33.13 -14.86
N ASP A 219 -9.63 32.57 -14.01
CA ASP A 219 -10.64 33.31 -13.28
C ASP A 219 -9.96 34.28 -12.28
N PRO A 220 -10.25 35.60 -12.31
CA PRO A 220 -9.73 36.55 -11.34
C PRO A 220 -10.07 36.23 -9.88
N GLU A 221 -11.13 35.46 -9.62
CA GLU A 221 -11.51 35.01 -8.27
C GLU A 221 -10.76 33.75 -7.82
N PHE A 222 -9.95 33.15 -8.69
CA PHE A 222 -9.18 31.95 -8.38
C PHE A 222 -8.11 32.24 -7.34
N ASP A 223 -8.21 31.58 -6.18
CA ASP A 223 -7.18 31.61 -5.16
C ASP A 223 -6.46 30.25 -5.10
N PRO A 224 -5.12 30.20 -5.32
CA PRO A 224 -4.34 28.96 -5.45
C PRO A 224 -4.26 28.10 -4.18
N ILE A 225 -4.87 28.52 -3.06
CA ILE A 225 -4.98 27.69 -1.85
C ILE A 225 -6.45 27.52 -1.47
N LYS A 226 -7.21 28.61 -1.42
CA LYS A 226 -8.62 28.58 -0.97
C LYS A 226 -9.52 27.90 -1.99
N THR A 227 -9.30 28.12 -3.29
CA THR A 227 -10.11 27.48 -4.33
C THR A 227 -9.89 25.96 -4.35
N PRO A 228 -8.65 25.43 -4.44
CA PRO A 228 -8.40 23.99 -4.30
C PRO A 228 -8.98 23.39 -3.02
N LEU A 229 -8.81 24.04 -1.87
CA LEU A 229 -9.31 23.53 -0.59
C LEU A 229 -10.84 23.48 -0.54
N LYS A 230 -11.51 24.52 -1.01
CA LYS A 230 -12.98 24.58 -1.06
C LYS A 230 -13.53 23.49 -1.99
N THR A 231 -12.92 23.32 -3.16
CA THR A 231 -13.31 22.30 -4.14
C THR A 231 -13.05 20.89 -3.61
N ALA A 232 -11.90 20.65 -2.96
CA ALA A 232 -11.59 19.36 -2.34
C ALA A 232 -12.61 18.97 -1.27
N LYS A 233 -13.06 19.93 -0.45
CA LYS A 233 -14.14 19.71 0.52
C LYS A 233 -15.47 19.39 -0.17
N ALA A 234 -15.84 20.15 -1.20
CA ALA A 234 -17.08 19.93 -1.94
C ALA A 234 -17.14 18.55 -2.60
N ILE A 235 -16.03 18.10 -3.21
CA ILE A 235 -15.92 16.74 -3.76
C ILE A 235 -16.02 15.71 -2.64
N ASN A 236 -15.28 15.85 -1.53
CA ASN A 236 -15.39 14.90 -0.42
C ASN A 236 -16.81 14.83 0.18
N ASP A 237 -17.52 15.96 0.23
CA ASP A 237 -18.88 16.03 0.76
C ASP A 237 -19.93 15.41 -0.18
N SER A 238 -19.61 15.21 -1.47
CA SER A 238 -20.46 14.45 -2.39
C SER A 238 -20.40 12.93 -2.18
N PHE A 239 -19.46 12.44 -1.36
CA PHE A 239 -19.37 11.02 -1.00
C PHE A 239 -20.09 10.74 0.31
N GLU A 240 -21.08 9.85 0.24
CA GLU A 240 -21.79 9.34 1.41
C GLU A 240 -20.89 8.44 2.26
N GLN A 241 -21.24 8.28 3.54
CA GLN A 241 -20.54 7.39 4.47
C GLN A 241 -20.43 5.95 3.96
N ILE A 242 -21.44 5.48 3.22
CA ILE A 242 -21.46 4.12 2.67
C ILE A 242 -20.29 3.86 1.72
N SER A 243 -19.86 4.87 0.95
CA SER A 243 -18.71 4.78 0.02
C SER A 243 -17.41 4.44 0.76
N PHE A 244 -17.19 5.05 1.94
CA PHE A 244 -16.03 4.76 2.78
C PHE A 244 -16.10 3.37 3.40
N SER A 245 -17.29 2.93 3.82
CA SER A 245 -17.50 1.57 4.33
C SER A 245 -17.21 0.53 3.24
N GLN A 246 -17.62 0.78 2.00
CA GLN A 246 -17.34 -0.08 0.85
C GLN A 246 -15.84 -0.13 0.52
N TRP A 247 -15.14 1.01 0.57
CA TRP A 247 -13.69 1.05 0.46
C TRP A 247 -13.00 0.17 1.49
N TRP A 248 -13.47 0.22 2.74
CA TRP A 248 -12.94 -0.62 3.81
C TRP A 248 -13.25 -2.10 3.62
N ALA A 249 -14.43 -2.43 3.09
CA ALA A 249 -14.85 -3.78 2.79
C ALA A 249 -13.96 -4.45 1.73
N PHE A 250 -13.42 -3.68 0.78
CA PHE A 250 -12.38 -4.15 -0.14
C PHE A 250 -10.99 -4.19 0.52
N CYS A 251 -10.56 -3.10 1.16
CA CYS A 251 -9.21 -2.96 1.72
C CYS A 251 -8.84 -4.08 2.70
N LYS A 252 -9.78 -4.52 3.54
CA LYS A 252 -9.51 -5.49 4.60
C LYS A 252 -9.12 -6.87 4.05
N PRO A 253 -9.95 -7.56 3.23
CA PRO A 253 -9.57 -8.83 2.61
C PRO A 253 -8.38 -8.69 1.66
N ALA A 254 -8.26 -7.58 0.92
CA ALA A 254 -7.09 -7.32 0.07
C ALA A 254 -5.78 -7.32 0.87
N GLN A 255 -5.75 -6.61 2.00
CA GLN A 255 -4.60 -6.60 2.90
C GLN A 255 -4.34 -7.99 3.49
N GLU A 256 -5.37 -8.73 3.87
CA GLU A 256 -5.21 -10.09 4.41
C GLU A 256 -4.54 -11.04 3.39
N MET A 257 -4.94 -10.96 2.12
CA MET A 257 -4.29 -11.69 1.04
C MET A 257 -2.84 -11.21 0.80
N ALA A 258 -2.61 -9.89 0.80
CA ALA A 258 -1.27 -9.33 0.63
C ALA A 258 -0.30 -9.80 1.73
N TRP A 259 -0.74 -9.82 2.99
CA TRP A 259 0.07 -10.32 4.12
C TRP A 259 0.31 -11.84 4.06
N ASN A 260 -0.56 -12.58 3.36
CA ASN A 260 -0.36 -13.99 2.97
C ASN A 260 0.53 -14.17 1.72
N GLY A 261 1.04 -13.08 1.14
CA GLY A 261 1.96 -13.12 0.00
C GLY A 261 1.28 -13.17 -1.38
N ALA A 262 -0.02 -12.89 -1.46
CA ALA A 262 -0.70 -12.73 -2.74
C ALA A 262 -0.22 -11.48 -3.47
N LEU A 263 -0.09 -11.58 -4.80
CA LEU A 263 0.23 -10.46 -5.68
C LEU A 263 -1.05 -9.68 -6.07
N PRO A 264 -0.94 -8.40 -6.48
CA PRO A 264 -2.10 -7.58 -6.83
C PRO A 264 -3.06 -8.23 -7.83
N GLU A 265 -2.55 -8.88 -8.88
CA GLU A 265 -3.34 -9.58 -9.89
C GLU A 265 -4.17 -10.73 -9.29
N HIS A 266 -3.64 -11.44 -8.30
CA HIS A 266 -4.38 -12.50 -7.59
C HIS A 266 -5.48 -11.90 -6.71
N ILE A 267 -5.19 -10.78 -6.04
CA ILE A 267 -6.14 -10.12 -5.14
C ILE A 267 -7.32 -9.55 -5.93
N LEU A 268 -7.06 -8.85 -7.04
CA LEU A 268 -8.10 -8.28 -7.91
C LEU A 268 -8.94 -9.39 -8.55
N THR A 269 -8.29 -10.42 -9.09
CA THR A 269 -9.00 -11.56 -9.70
C THR A 269 -9.88 -12.27 -8.67
N ALA A 270 -9.37 -12.52 -7.46
CA ALA A 270 -10.15 -13.12 -6.38
C ALA A 270 -11.36 -12.25 -6.00
N ALA A 271 -11.19 -10.94 -5.84
CA ALA A 271 -12.28 -10.01 -5.52
C ALA A 271 -13.39 -10.06 -6.58
N LEU A 272 -13.04 -10.02 -7.87
CA LEU A 272 -13.99 -9.98 -8.98
C LEU A 272 -14.74 -11.29 -9.18
N LEU A 273 -14.02 -12.42 -9.14
CA LEU A 273 -14.60 -13.73 -9.45
C LEU A 273 -15.34 -14.35 -8.27
N THR A 274 -14.87 -14.15 -7.04
CA THR A 274 -15.33 -14.94 -5.88
C THR A 274 -16.14 -14.17 -4.85
N SER A 275 -16.00 -12.84 -4.76
CA SER A 275 -16.77 -12.06 -3.80
C SER A 275 -18.26 -12.10 -4.16
N GLN A 276 -19.12 -12.23 -3.15
CA GLN A 276 -20.58 -12.12 -3.32
C GLN A 276 -21.09 -10.69 -3.16
N ASP A 277 -20.23 -9.75 -2.76
CA ASP A 277 -20.59 -8.35 -2.57
C ASP A 277 -20.34 -7.56 -3.88
N PRO A 278 -21.39 -7.05 -4.55
CA PRO A 278 -21.24 -6.26 -5.78
C PRO A 278 -20.37 -5.02 -5.58
N LEU A 279 -20.35 -4.44 -4.38
CA LEU A 279 -19.62 -3.20 -4.08
C LEU A 279 -18.12 -3.47 -3.95
N VAL A 280 -17.75 -4.64 -3.43
CA VAL A 280 -16.36 -5.12 -3.47
C VAL A 280 -15.90 -5.31 -4.91
N LYS A 281 -16.75 -5.87 -5.78
CA LYS A 281 -16.44 -6.01 -7.21
C LYS A 281 -16.27 -4.67 -7.91
N THR A 282 -17.16 -3.70 -7.68
CA THR A 282 -17.03 -2.35 -8.24
C THR A 282 -15.72 -1.69 -7.84
N ASN A 283 -15.32 -1.78 -6.56
CA ASN A 283 -14.03 -1.26 -6.11
C ASN A 283 -12.85 -2.02 -6.73
N ALA A 284 -12.97 -3.33 -6.93
CA ALA A 284 -11.94 -4.11 -7.60
C ALA A 284 -11.78 -3.70 -9.08
N MET A 285 -12.87 -3.45 -9.80
CA MET A 285 -12.82 -2.92 -11.19
C MET A 285 -12.15 -1.55 -11.22
N LEU A 286 -12.57 -0.64 -10.34
CA LEU A 286 -11.96 0.68 -10.20
C LEU A 286 -10.44 0.58 -9.98
N LEU A 287 -10.00 -0.34 -9.12
CA LEU A 287 -8.58 -0.51 -8.79
C LEU A 287 -7.80 -1.22 -9.89
N GLN A 288 -8.44 -2.12 -10.62
CA GLN A 288 -7.89 -2.70 -11.84
C GLN A 288 -7.61 -1.59 -12.87
N ASP A 289 -8.57 -0.69 -13.09
CA ASP A 289 -8.41 0.45 -14.00
C ASP A 289 -7.31 1.42 -13.54
N CYS A 290 -7.18 1.64 -12.23
CA CYS A 290 -6.12 2.49 -11.67
C CYS A 290 -4.71 1.91 -11.91
N LEU A 291 -4.57 0.58 -11.91
CA LEU A 291 -3.28 -0.09 -11.90
C LEU A 291 -2.86 -0.69 -13.24
N ASP A 292 -3.78 -0.78 -14.20
CA ASP A 292 -3.58 -1.45 -15.49
C ASP A 292 -3.05 -2.89 -15.31
N VAL A 293 -3.65 -3.61 -14.35
CA VAL A 293 -3.27 -4.99 -14.02
C VAL A 293 -4.14 -5.97 -14.80
N ALA A 294 -3.48 -6.90 -15.51
CA ALA A 294 -4.15 -8.01 -16.16
C ALA A 294 -4.70 -9.01 -15.13
N LEU A 295 -5.96 -9.42 -15.31
CA LEU A 295 -6.57 -10.46 -14.47
C LEU A 295 -6.07 -11.84 -14.88
N LEU A 296 -6.07 -12.74 -13.89
CA LEU A 296 -5.74 -14.14 -14.07
C LEU A 296 -6.98 -14.95 -14.42
N GLY A 297 -6.78 -16.14 -14.99
CA GLY A 297 -7.83 -17.13 -15.17
C GLY A 297 -8.26 -17.80 -13.86
N GLU A 298 -9.46 -18.38 -13.85
CA GLU A 298 -10.02 -19.08 -12.67
C GLU A 298 -9.08 -20.17 -12.11
N THR A 299 -8.41 -20.91 -12.99
CA THR A 299 -7.48 -21.98 -12.59
C THR A 299 -6.21 -21.47 -11.93
N GLU A 300 -5.81 -20.22 -12.20
CA GLU A 300 -4.60 -19.62 -11.67
C GLU A 300 -4.78 -19.13 -10.22
N ILE A 301 -6.02 -18.85 -9.81
CA ILE A 301 -6.34 -18.51 -8.43
C ILE A 301 -6.73 -19.74 -7.59
N GLU A 302 -6.89 -20.91 -8.20
CA GLU A 302 -7.26 -22.14 -7.49
C GLU A 302 -6.13 -22.59 -6.54
N GLY A 303 -6.49 -22.98 -5.32
CA GLY A 303 -5.54 -23.47 -4.33
C GLY A 303 -4.66 -22.38 -3.70
N HIS A 304 -5.00 -21.11 -3.90
CA HIS A 304 -4.46 -19.96 -3.17
C HIS A 304 -5.41 -19.53 -2.04
N PHE A 305 -4.86 -18.88 -1.01
CA PHE A 305 -5.66 -18.29 0.05
C PHE A 305 -6.48 -17.13 -0.50
N ASN A 306 -7.79 -17.11 -0.22
CA ASN A 306 -8.70 -16.09 -0.71
C ASN A 306 -9.57 -15.54 0.44
N ALA A 307 -9.33 -14.28 0.80
CA ALA A 307 -10.03 -13.62 1.90
C ALA A 307 -11.42 -13.09 1.52
N PHE A 308 -11.78 -13.06 0.22
CA PHE A 308 -13.07 -12.59 -0.28
C PHE A 308 -14.18 -13.65 -0.25
N LEU A 309 -13.81 -14.92 0.00
CA LEU A 309 -14.76 -16.00 0.26
C LEU A 309 -15.43 -15.85 1.63
N ASP A 310 -16.53 -16.56 1.86
CA ASP A 310 -17.06 -16.77 3.21
C ASP A 310 -16.15 -17.70 4.03
N GLU A 311 -16.31 -17.71 5.35
CA GLU A 311 -15.44 -18.49 6.25
C GLU A 311 -15.57 -20.00 6.05
N ASP A 312 -16.75 -20.50 5.71
CA ASP A 312 -16.99 -21.94 5.51
C ASP A 312 -16.25 -22.43 4.27
N GLN A 313 -16.30 -21.68 3.17
CA GLN A 313 -15.58 -21.97 1.94
C GLN A 313 -14.06 -21.82 2.12
N LYS A 314 -13.59 -20.83 2.90
CA LYS A 314 -12.16 -20.72 3.25
C LYS A 314 -11.68 -21.97 3.99
N LYS A 315 -12.48 -22.45 4.95
CA LYS A 315 -12.17 -23.65 5.74
C LYS A 315 -12.17 -24.91 4.87
N GLU A 316 -13.15 -25.06 3.99
CA GLU A 316 -13.17 -26.15 3.01
C GLU A 316 -11.92 -26.13 2.13
N ASN A 317 -11.59 -24.97 1.55
CA ASN A 317 -10.42 -24.79 0.69
C ASN A 317 -9.11 -25.08 1.43
N HIS A 318 -9.02 -24.73 2.72
CA HIS A 318 -7.88 -25.08 3.57
C HIS A 318 -7.71 -26.60 3.67
N PHE A 319 -8.78 -27.34 3.94
CA PHE A 319 -8.72 -28.80 4.04
C PHE A 319 -8.49 -29.49 2.70
N LYS A 320 -9.02 -28.94 1.60
CA LYS A 320 -8.70 -29.39 0.24
C LYS A 320 -7.21 -29.23 -0.04
N LYS A 321 -6.65 -28.05 0.27
CA LYS A 321 -5.21 -27.78 0.09
C LYS A 321 -4.30 -28.71 0.90
N ILE A 322 -4.74 -29.10 2.11
CA ILE A 322 -4.04 -30.08 2.94
C ILE A 322 -3.94 -31.44 2.22
N GLU A 323 -5.04 -31.93 1.67
CA GLU A 323 -5.07 -33.21 0.94
C GLU A 323 -4.26 -33.13 -0.36
N ASP A 324 -4.45 -32.08 -1.16
CA ASP A 324 -3.70 -31.87 -2.40
C ASP A 324 -2.19 -31.85 -2.16
N THR A 325 -1.76 -31.19 -1.06
CA THR A 325 -0.35 -31.15 -0.67
C THR A 325 0.16 -32.54 -0.29
N PHE A 326 -0.61 -33.30 0.48
CA PHE A 326 -0.22 -34.65 0.89
C PHE A 326 -0.11 -35.59 -0.31
N GLU A 327 -1.10 -35.62 -1.20
CA GLU A 327 -1.09 -36.47 -2.40
C GLU A 327 0.10 -36.15 -3.31
N MET A 328 0.38 -34.87 -3.54
CA MET A 328 1.55 -34.43 -4.31
C MET A 328 2.87 -34.90 -3.67
N VAL A 329 3.00 -34.75 -2.35
CA VAL A 329 4.21 -35.12 -1.61
C VAL A 329 4.40 -36.63 -1.56
N LEU A 330 3.32 -37.37 -1.36
CA LEU A 330 3.29 -38.84 -1.37
C LEU A 330 3.73 -39.38 -2.74
N ALA A 331 3.20 -38.83 -3.83
CA ALA A 331 3.60 -39.20 -5.19
C ALA A 331 5.11 -38.97 -5.41
N LYS A 332 5.64 -37.82 -4.95
CA LYS A 332 7.09 -37.53 -5.00
C LYS A 332 7.91 -38.51 -4.14
N GLY A 333 7.43 -38.82 -2.94
CA GLY A 333 8.11 -39.75 -2.03
C GLY A 333 8.20 -41.16 -2.59
N ILE A 334 7.13 -41.64 -3.23
CA ILE A 334 7.11 -42.93 -3.94
C ILE A 334 8.08 -42.89 -5.13
N ALA A 335 8.03 -41.85 -5.96
CA ALA A 335 8.89 -41.74 -7.14
C ALA A 335 10.38 -41.65 -6.81
N GLN A 336 10.73 -41.09 -5.65
CA GLN A 336 12.11 -40.93 -5.18
C GLN A 336 12.55 -42.00 -4.19
N GLU A 337 11.67 -42.94 -3.83
CA GLU A 337 11.87 -43.92 -2.76
C GLU A 337 12.44 -43.27 -1.48
N SER A 338 11.87 -42.14 -1.08
CA SER A 338 12.40 -41.31 0.01
C SER A 338 11.31 -40.61 0.78
N ALA A 339 11.48 -40.52 2.10
CA ALA A 339 10.64 -39.68 2.97
C ALA A 339 11.01 -38.18 2.89
N ARG A 340 12.09 -37.82 2.18
CA ARG A 340 12.59 -36.45 2.10
C ARG A 340 11.56 -35.43 1.60
N PRO A 341 10.74 -35.71 0.56
CA PRO A 341 9.71 -34.78 0.10
C PRO A 341 8.72 -34.36 1.19
N PHE A 342 8.42 -35.24 2.15
CA PHE A 342 7.55 -34.91 3.29
C PHE A 342 8.18 -33.89 4.22
N MET A 343 9.45 -34.09 4.57
CA MET A 343 10.19 -33.18 5.44
C MET A 343 10.38 -31.82 4.77
N GLU A 344 10.70 -31.79 3.48
CA GLU A 344 10.85 -30.54 2.71
C GLU A 344 9.54 -29.74 2.65
N ALA A 345 8.43 -30.41 2.34
CA ALA A 345 7.13 -29.77 2.30
C ALA A 345 6.71 -29.23 3.68
N ALA A 346 6.95 -29.99 4.75
CA ALA A 346 6.70 -29.56 6.12
C ALA A 346 7.57 -28.35 6.51
N ASN A 347 8.86 -28.38 6.19
CA ASN A 347 9.79 -27.26 6.44
C ASN A 347 9.34 -26.01 5.68
N ALA A 348 8.94 -26.13 4.41
CA ALA A 348 8.43 -25.02 3.62
C ALA A 348 7.11 -24.44 4.17
N GLN A 349 6.23 -25.28 4.73
CA GLN A 349 5.03 -24.82 5.43
C GLN A 349 5.38 -24.10 6.74
N ASN A 350 6.33 -24.61 7.51
CA ASN A 350 6.78 -23.99 8.76
C ASN A 350 7.50 -22.64 8.54
N VAL A 351 8.26 -22.51 7.44
CA VAL A 351 8.84 -21.21 7.04
C VAL A 351 7.74 -20.20 6.72
N ARG A 352 6.70 -20.61 5.97
CA ARG A 352 5.55 -19.75 5.68
C ARG A 352 4.74 -19.42 6.93
N LEU A 353 4.62 -20.36 7.87
CA LEU A 353 3.92 -20.15 9.14
C LEU A 353 4.55 -19.02 9.95
N MET A 354 5.89 -18.89 9.98
CA MET A 354 6.57 -17.77 10.65
C MET A 354 6.19 -16.41 10.07
N GLN A 355 5.75 -16.38 8.81
CA GLN A 355 5.23 -15.20 8.15
C GLN A 355 3.71 -15.06 8.31
N GLY A 356 3.03 -15.98 9.00
CA GLY A 356 1.57 -16.00 9.17
C GLY A 356 0.82 -16.77 8.09
N GLY A 357 1.53 -17.49 7.20
CA GLY A 357 0.92 -18.34 6.18
C GLY A 357 0.39 -19.65 6.76
N VAL A 358 -0.89 -19.67 7.16
CA VAL A 358 -1.54 -20.84 7.77
C VAL A 358 -2.43 -21.64 6.81
N PHE A 359 -2.73 -21.09 5.63
CA PHE A 359 -3.56 -21.76 4.65
C PHE A 359 -2.91 -23.05 4.14
N GLY A 360 -3.63 -24.16 4.23
CA GLY A 360 -3.12 -25.48 3.88
C GLY A 360 -2.04 -26.04 4.82
N TRP A 361 -1.81 -25.44 5.99
CA TRP A 361 -0.78 -25.91 6.91
C TRP A 361 -1.13 -27.30 7.47
N CYS A 362 -0.22 -28.26 7.29
CA CYS A 362 -0.31 -29.64 7.79
C CYS A 362 1.08 -30.22 8.10
N ALA A 363 2.05 -29.37 8.48
CA ALA A 363 3.45 -29.74 8.58
C ALA A 363 3.71 -30.88 9.60
N SER A 364 3.00 -30.86 10.73
CA SER A 364 3.08 -31.94 11.74
C SER A 364 2.61 -33.28 11.18
N ALA A 365 1.51 -33.28 10.41
CA ALA A 365 0.98 -34.48 9.76
C ALA A 365 1.92 -34.99 8.66
N LEU A 366 2.52 -34.09 7.87
CA LEU A 366 3.52 -34.43 6.85
C LEU A 366 4.77 -35.06 7.48
N GLN A 367 5.28 -34.48 8.57
CA GLN A 367 6.45 -35.00 9.28
C GLN A 367 6.23 -36.41 9.85
N ALA A 368 5.04 -36.66 10.41
CA ALA A 368 4.69 -37.99 10.91
C ALA A 368 4.50 -39.01 9.77
N ALA A 369 3.82 -38.60 8.70
CA ALA A 369 3.66 -39.42 7.50
C ALA A 369 5.01 -39.78 6.87
N GLY A 370 5.95 -38.84 6.81
CA GLY A 370 7.32 -39.09 6.34
C GLY A 370 8.07 -40.12 7.20
N LYS A 371 7.97 -40.05 8.53
CA LYS A 371 8.55 -41.05 9.44
C LYS A 371 7.95 -42.44 9.24
N ALA A 372 6.62 -42.51 9.07
CA ALA A 372 5.91 -43.77 8.81
C ALA A 372 6.31 -44.36 7.45
N PHE A 373 6.44 -43.50 6.42
CA PHE A 373 6.91 -43.86 5.09
C PHE A 373 8.32 -44.47 5.14
N GLU A 374 9.27 -43.80 5.80
CA GLU A 374 10.66 -44.27 5.93
C GLU A 374 10.78 -45.60 6.69
N THR A 375 9.99 -45.75 7.75
CA THR A 375 9.94 -46.97 8.56
C THR A 375 9.39 -48.15 7.74
N ALA A 376 8.34 -47.92 6.96
CA ALA A 376 7.75 -48.93 6.09
C ALA A 376 8.70 -49.31 4.95
N LEU A 377 9.35 -48.33 4.32
CA LEU A 377 10.34 -48.53 3.27
C LEU A 377 11.51 -49.40 3.77
N SER A 378 12.09 -49.04 4.92
CA SER A 378 13.18 -49.81 5.55
C SER A 378 12.75 -51.21 5.98
N GLY A 379 11.48 -51.38 6.34
CA GLY A 379 10.89 -52.64 6.76
C GLY A 379 10.33 -53.51 5.63
N GLY A 380 10.48 -53.11 4.36
CA GLY A 380 9.97 -53.84 3.19
C GLY A 380 8.44 -53.92 3.11
N LYS A 381 7.72 -52.98 3.74
CA LYS A 381 6.26 -52.86 3.71
C LYS A 381 5.85 -51.77 2.70
N ASP A 382 4.58 -51.77 2.29
CA ASP A 382 4.04 -50.74 1.40
C ASP A 382 4.07 -49.36 2.08
N PRO A 383 4.98 -48.44 1.70
CA PRO A 383 5.14 -47.18 2.40
C PRO A 383 3.98 -46.22 2.19
N ARG A 384 3.17 -46.42 1.14
CA ARG A 384 1.99 -45.61 0.84
C ARG A 384 0.93 -45.75 1.94
N GLN A 385 0.56 -46.99 2.26
CA GLN A 385 -0.50 -47.26 3.25
C GLN A 385 -0.14 -46.70 4.63
N PHE A 386 1.12 -46.87 5.05
CA PHE A 386 1.56 -46.38 6.36
C PHE A 386 1.58 -44.85 6.44
N ALA A 387 2.03 -44.17 5.38
CA ALA A 387 1.98 -42.71 5.32
C ALA A 387 0.54 -42.17 5.36
N GLU A 388 -0.38 -42.78 4.61
CA GLU A 388 -1.81 -42.39 4.57
C GLU A 388 -2.51 -42.54 5.93
N ILE A 389 -2.27 -43.67 6.63
CA ILE A 389 -2.86 -43.91 7.95
C ILE A 389 -2.39 -42.86 8.96
N GLU A 390 -1.08 -42.60 9.00
CA GLU A 390 -0.50 -41.68 9.97
C GLU A 390 -0.93 -40.24 9.68
N PHE A 391 -0.92 -39.84 8.40
CA PHE A 391 -1.39 -38.52 7.97
C PHE A 391 -2.85 -38.28 8.40
N LYS A 392 -3.75 -39.22 8.10
CA LYS A 392 -5.18 -39.12 8.46
C LYS A 392 -5.40 -39.11 9.97
N SER A 393 -4.56 -39.81 10.74
CA SER A 393 -4.61 -39.80 12.21
C SER A 393 -4.34 -38.40 12.77
N ILE A 394 -3.28 -37.74 12.30
CA ILE A 394 -2.90 -36.41 12.79
C ILE A 394 -3.77 -35.29 12.19
N LYS A 395 -4.16 -35.40 10.91
CA LYS A 395 -5.02 -34.40 10.24
C LYS A 395 -6.33 -34.16 11.01
N LYS A 396 -6.91 -35.19 11.64
CA LYS A 396 -8.13 -35.06 12.46
C LYS A 396 -8.00 -34.06 13.61
N ASN A 397 -6.77 -33.80 14.05
CA ASN A 397 -6.47 -32.82 15.10
C ASN A 397 -6.23 -31.40 14.54
N SER A 398 -6.31 -31.20 13.22
CA SER A 398 -6.13 -29.88 12.61
C SER A 398 -7.25 -28.93 13.02
N GLN A 399 -6.88 -27.83 13.66
CA GLN A 399 -7.80 -26.83 14.21
C GLN A 399 -7.64 -25.51 13.45
N TYR A 400 -8.27 -25.44 12.27
CA TYR A 400 -8.21 -24.27 11.36
C TYR A 400 -8.47 -22.95 12.07
N ASP A 401 -9.53 -22.87 12.87
CA ASP A 401 -9.95 -21.64 13.54
C ASP A 401 -8.87 -21.12 14.51
N LYS A 402 -8.09 -22.02 15.12
CA LYS A 402 -6.99 -21.65 16.01
C LYS A 402 -5.72 -21.26 15.24
N LEU A 403 -5.47 -21.88 14.08
CA LEU A 403 -4.41 -21.43 13.18
C LEU A 403 -4.69 -20.01 12.68
N GLN A 404 -5.94 -19.65 12.42
CA GLN A 404 -6.31 -18.26 12.08
C GLN A 404 -6.00 -17.28 13.23
N LEU A 405 -6.20 -17.67 14.50
CA LEU A 405 -5.81 -16.84 15.65
C LEU A 405 -4.29 -16.62 15.68
N LEU A 406 -3.50 -17.68 15.48
CA LEU A 406 -2.04 -17.58 15.39
C LEU A 406 -1.61 -16.66 14.24
N GLN A 407 -2.21 -16.81 13.05
CA GLN A 407 -1.98 -15.93 11.90
C GLN A 407 -2.23 -14.47 12.25
N LYS A 408 -3.34 -14.17 12.92
CA LYS A 408 -3.72 -12.80 13.28
C LYS A 408 -2.67 -12.16 14.19
N GLU A 409 -2.22 -12.86 15.23
CA GLU A 409 -1.19 -12.34 16.15
C GLU A 409 0.15 -12.09 15.43
N ILE A 410 0.56 -13.00 14.53
CA ILE A 410 1.76 -12.81 13.70
C ILE A 410 1.60 -11.59 12.80
N PHE A 411 0.45 -11.46 12.12
CA PHE A 411 0.18 -10.30 11.26
C PHE A 411 0.15 -9.00 12.05
N ASP A 412 -0.39 -8.98 13.26
CA ASP A 412 -0.48 -7.76 14.06
C ASP A 412 0.92 -7.26 14.49
N LYS A 413 1.84 -8.16 14.85
CA LYS A 413 3.28 -7.84 15.04
C LYS A 413 3.94 -7.33 13.74
N ARG A 414 3.75 -8.04 12.63
CA ARG A 414 4.34 -7.65 11.34
C ARG A 414 3.82 -6.29 10.84
N LYS A 415 2.53 -6.01 11.04
CA LYS A 415 1.89 -4.75 10.64
C LYS A 415 2.44 -3.55 11.40
N ILE A 416 2.98 -3.71 12.60
CA ILE A 416 3.67 -2.61 13.32
C ILE A 416 5.16 -2.51 13.00
N GLY A 417 5.68 -3.40 12.14
CA GLY A 417 7.06 -3.42 11.68
C GLY A 417 8.00 -4.26 12.53
N GLU A 418 7.47 -5.12 13.40
CA GLU A 418 8.27 -6.09 14.15
C GLU A 418 8.66 -7.27 13.26
N ASN A 419 9.89 -7.73 13.40
CA ASN A 419 10.34 -8.98 12.79
C ASN A 419 9.92 -10.13 13.70
N VAL A 420 9.13 -11.06 13.17
CA VAL A 420 8.64 -12.23 13.92
C VAL A 420 9.65 -13.37 13.78
N THR A 421 10.17 -13.83 14.92
CA THR A 421 11.10 -14.97 15.02
C THR A 421 10.38 -16.27 15.38
N ILE A 422 11.10 -17.40 15.36
CA ILE A 422 10.56 -18.69 15.84
C ILE A 422 10.17 -18.58 17.33
N ASP A 423 10.98 -17.91 18.14
CA ASP A 423 10.72 -17.76 19.56
C ASP A 423 9.49 -16.90 19.82
N ASP A 424 9.23 -15.89 18.98
CA ASP A 424 7.99 -15.13 19.02
C ASP A 424 6.76 -16.02 18.75
N VAL A 425 6.84 -16.89 17.75
CA VAL A 425 5.75 -17.82 17.42
C VAL A 425 5.50 -18.80 18.56
N LYS A 426 6.58 -19.33 19.17
CA LYS A 426 6.48 -20.20 20.35
C LYS A 426 5.86 -19.46 21.55
N ALA A 427 6.22 -18.21 21.78
CA ALA A 427 5.64 -17.40 22.84
C ALA A 427 4.14 -17.17 22.62
N ILE A 428 3.72 -16.82 21.40
CA ILE A 428 2.29 -16.68 21.04
C ILE A 428 1.52 -17.97 21.30
N ILE A 429 2.10 -19.12 20.94
CA ILE A 429 1.52 -20.45 21.18
C ILE A 429 1.40 -20.75 22.69
N GLN A 430 2.43 -20.44 23.48
CA GLN A 430 2.42 -20.65 24.93
C GLN A 430 1.40 -19.76 25.64
N GLU A 431 1.31 -18.48 25.27
CA GLU A 431 0.37 -17.51 25.85
C GLU A 431 -1.08 -17.85 25.49
N SER A 432 -1.32 -18.33 24.28
CA SER A 432 -2.66 -18.74 23.84
C SER A 432 -3.06 -20.13 24.34
N GLY A 433 -2.08 -20.98 24.70
CA GLY A 433 -2.30 -22.39 25.07
C GLY A 433 -2.71 -23.27 23.89
N LEU A 434 -2.43 -22.84 22.66
CA LEU A 434 -2.93 -23.47 21.42
C LEU A 434 -1.78 -24.05 20.60
N HIS A 435 -1.91 -25.32 20.19
CA HIS A 435 -1.04 -26.02 19.23
C HIS A 435 0.35 -26.49 19.72
N PRO A 436 0.44 -27.41 20.70
CA PRO A 436 1.72 -28.08 21.01
C PRO A 436 2.33 -28.76 19.77
N GLU A 437 1.49 -29.24 18.84
CA GLU A 437 1.91 -29.85 17.58
C GLU A 437 2.62 -28.88 16.63
N VAL A 438 2.30 -27.57 16.66
CA VAL A 438 2.99 -26.56 15.87
C VAL A 438 4.39 -26.34 16.42
N THR A 439 4.54 -26.19 17.74
CA THR A 439 5.85 -26.05 18.39
C THR A 439 6.74 -27.25 18.12
N ALA A 440 6.22 -28.46 18.28
CA ALA A 440 6.96 -29.69 17.98
C ALA A 440 7.37 -29.76 16.50
N SER A 441 6.49 -29.35 15.59
CA SER A 441 6.79 -29.33 14.15
C SER A 441 7.89 -28.33 13.79
N LEU A 442 7.84 -27.13 14.38
CA LEU A 442 8.87 -26.10 14.22
C LEU A 442 10.23 -26.58 14.75
N GLU A 443 10.25 -27.23 15.92
CA GLU A 443 11.48 -27.80 16.49
C GLU A 443 12.06 -28.88 15.60
N GLN A 444 11.22 -29.74 15.02
CA GLN A 444 11.68 -30.74 14.07
C GLN A 444 12.27 -30.10 12.80
N THR A 445 11.70 -29.01 12.30
CA THR A 445 12.26 -28.25 11.16
C THR A 445 13.60 -27.62 11.50
N VAL A 446 13.74 -26.99 12.67
CA VAL A 446 15.01 -26.41 13.11
C VAL A 446 16.10 -27.47 13.28
N ASN A 447 15.73 -28.67 13.71
CA ASN A 447 16.68 -29.78 13.89
C ASN A 447 16.96 -30.56 12.60
N ASP A 448 16.33 -30.22 11.47
CA ASP A 448 16.57 -30.87 10.18
C ASP A 448 17.96 -30.44 9.62
N PRO A 449 18.91 -31.39 9.42
CA PRO A 449 20.26 -31.06 8.95
C PRO A 449 20.30 -30.40 7.58
N GLU A 450 19.39 -30.75 6.66
CA GLU A 450 19.34 -30.17 5.32
C GLU A 450 18.76 -28.74 5.38
N PHE A 451 17.77 -28.51 6.24
CA PHE A 451 17.27 -27.16 6.49
C PHE A 451 18.35 -26.26 7.07
N GLN A 452 19.16 -26.77 8.01
CA GLN A 452 20.31 -26.05 8.56
C GLN A 452 21.39 -25.72 7.50
N LYS A 453 21.63 -26.64 6.55
CA LYS A 453 22.52 -26.40 5.40
C LYS A 453 21.97 -25.31 4.47
N GLU A 454 20.66 -25.27 4.23
CA GLU A 454 20.04 -24.23 3.42
C GLU A 454 20.08 -22.86 4.12
N LEU A 455 19.82 -22.82 5.43
CA LEU A 455 19.90 -21.59 6.22
C LEU A 455 21.32 -21.00 6.20
N THR A 456 22.35 -21.85 6.35
CA THR A 456 23.76 -21.41 6.26
C THR A 456 24.17 -20.97 4.85
N LYS A 457 23.62 -21.56 3.79
CA LYS A 457 23.79 -21.07 2.41
C LYS A 457 23.08 -19.74 2.17
N GLY A 458 21.93 -19.50 2.81
CA GLY A 458 21.19 -18.23 2.74
C GLY A 458 21.84 -17.08 3.52
N LEU A 459 22.65 -17.38 4.53
CA LEU A 459 23.43 -16.42 5.33
C LEU A 459 24.82 -16.12 4.73
N ALA A 460 25.26 -16.85 3.71
CA ALA A 460 26.40 -16.42 2.90
C ALA A 460 26.02 -15.08 2.24
N PRO A 461 26.88 -14.05 2.26
CA PRO A 461 26.54 -12.75 1.73
C PRO A 461 26.15 -12.90 0.26
N LYS A 462 24.84 -12.84 -0.03
CA LYS A 462 24.36 -12.58 -1.36
C LYS A 462 24.93 -11.21 -1.72
N ALA A 463 25.85 -11.18 -2.68
CA ALA A 463 26.16 -9.97 -3.41
C ALA A 463 24.81 -9.39 -3.84
N VAL A 464 24.47 -8.24 -3.27
CA VAL A 464 23.25 -7.51 -3.59
C VAL A 464 23.27 -7.33 -5.10
N PRO A 465 22.33 -7.89 -5.87
CA PRO A 465 22.17 -7.48 -7.25
C PRO A 465 21.85 -5.99 -7.15
N ALA A 466 22.72 -5.15 -7.73
CA ALA A 466 22.42 -3.75 -7.93
C ALA A 466 21.00 -3.66 -8.50
N ALA A 467 20.21 -2.73 -7.95
CA ALA A 467 18.88 -2.41 -8.46
C ALA A 467 18.91 -2.44 -9.99
N GLY A 468 18.06 -3.28 -10.58
CA GLY A 468 17.92 -3.37 -12.03
C GLY A 468 17.68 -1.98 -12.61
N PRO A 469 18.23 -1.70 -13.79
CA PRO A 469 18.34 -0.35 -14.33
C PRO A 469 16.97 0.27 -14.57
N SER A 470 16.86 1.52 -14.12
CA SER A 470 15.79 2.46 -14.41
C SER A 470 15.90 2.90 -15.87
N GLY A 471 14.89 2.60 -16.69
CA GLY A 471 14.61 3.25 -17.98
C GLY A 471 15.66 3.09 -19.11
N PRO A 472 15.26 3.33 -20.37
CA PRO A 472 16.18 3.33 -21.50
C PRO A 472 17.14 4.53 -21.39
N ALA A 473 18.44 4.27 -21.38
CA ALA A 473 19.48 5.29 -21.34
C ALA A 473 19.43 6.21 -22.58
N PRO A 474 19.83 7.49 -22.45
CA PRO A 474 19.90 8.41 -23.58
C PRO A 474 21.03 8.01 -24.53
N ILE A 475 20.70 7.85 -25.81
CA ILE A 475 21.66 7.61 -26.90
C ILE A 475 22.54 8.86 -27.01
N LYS A 476 23.84 8.71 -26.68
CA LYS A 476 24.90 9.60 -27.16
C LYS A 476 25.70 8.88 -28.25
N PRO A 477 26.25 9.63 -29.23
CA PRO A 477 26.66 9.10 -30.52
C PRO A 477 27.94 8.26 -30.42
N ASP A 478 27.87 7.03 -30.91
CA ASP A 478 28.99 6.10 -30.94
C ASP A 478 30.01 6.49 -32.02
N ILE A 479 31.26 6.59 -31.58
CA ILE A 479 32.46 6.60 -32.42
C ILE A 479 32.73 5.14 -32.82
N ALA A 480 32.72 4.89 -34.13
CA ALA A 480 32.94 3.58 -34.72
C ALA A 480 34.30 2.95 -34.35
N PRO A 481 34.33 1.61 -34.24
CA PRO A 481 35.49 0.83 -34.68
C PRO A 481 35.15 -0.12 -35.84
N GLN A 482 36.19 -0.34 -36.64
CA GLN A 482 36.23 -0.96 -37.96
C GLN A 482 35.78 -2.42 -38.04
N VAL A 483 35.32 -2.75 -39.26
CA VAL A 483 34.84 -4.03 -39.77
C VAL A 483 35.99 -5.02 -39.97
N ALA A 484 35.72 -6.32 -39.78
CA ALA A 484 36.28 -7.38 -40.61
C ALA A 484 35.17 -8.39 -40.99
N PRO A 485 35.21 -8.99 -42.20
CA PRO A 485 34.01 -9.33 -42.97
C PRO A 485 33.65 -10.81 -42.91
N MET A 486 32.35 -11.14 -42.96
CA MET A 486 31.90 -12.47 -43.41
C MET A 486 30.70 -12.40 -44.35
N ALA A 487 30.98 -12.93 -45.55
CA ALA A 487 30.18 -13.37 -46.67
C ALA A 487 28.64 -13.28 -46.61
N ILE A 488 28.11 -12.60 -47.63
CA ILE A 488 26.74 -12.59 -48.12
C ILE A 488 26.51 -13.82 -49.02
N PRO A 489 25.31 -14.43 -49.03
CA PRO A 489 24.71 -14.96 -50.24
C PRO A 489 23.64 -13.99 -50.75
N SER A 490 23.83 -13.56 -52.00
CA SER A 490 23.01 -12.59 -52.72
C SER A 490 21.73 -13.21 -53.26
N ALA A 491 20.70 -12.37 -53.43
CA ALA A 491 19.88 -12.14 -54.64
C ALA A 491 18.37 -11.96 -54.32
N PRO A 492 17.53 -11.49 -55.28
CA PRO A 492 17.16 -10.07 -55.51
C PRO A 492 15.63 -9.86 -55.37
N GLY A 493 15.07 -8.68 -55.10
CA GLY A 493 15.07 -7.46 -55.92
C GLY A 493 13.62 -6.99 -56.18
N LEU A 494 13.48 -5.75 -56.69
CA LEU A 494 12.26 -5.02 -57.13
C LEU A 494 11.42 -4.43 -55.99
N GLY A 495 11.32 -3.11 -55.76
CA GLY A 495 11.07 -1.98 -56.67
C GLY A 495 9.84 -1.27 -56.07
N GLY A 496 9.90 -0.03 -55.55
CA GLY A 496 10.11 1.22 -56.28
C GLY A 496 8.74 1.78 -56.72
N GLY A 497 8.26 2.86 -56.10
CA GLY A 497 7.16 3.66 -56.67
C GLY A 497 6.23 4.39 -55.69
N THR A 498 6.62 5.62 -55.35
CA THR A 498 5.76 6.81 -55.18
C THR A 498 4.69 6.90 -56.31
N THR A 499 3.49 7.48 -56.21
CA THR A 499 3.13 8.86 -55.80
C THR A 499 1.58 9.06 -55.91
N GLN A 500 1.05 10.05 -55.17
CA GLN A 500 -0.03 11.01 -55.56
C GLN A 500 -1.51 10.55 -55.65
N THR A 501 -2.34 11.03 -54.72
CA THR A 501 -3.37 12.11 -54.84
C THR A 501 -4.44 11.93 -55.91
N THR A 502 -5.72 11.92 -55.48
CA THR A 502 -6.79 12.92 -55.78
C THR A 502 -8.14 12.32 -55.33
N THR A 503 -8.86 12.97 -54.41
CA THR A 503 -9.99 13.91 -54.62
C THR A 503 -11.33 13.20 -54.86
N GLU A 504 -12.35 13.66 -54.11
CA GLU A 504 -13.79 13.75 -54.46
C GLU A 504 -14.73 13.16 -53.40
N ALA A 505 -15.24 14.05 -52.55
CA ALA A 505 -16.67 14.17 -52.27
C ALA A 505 -17.25 15.09 -53.38
N PRO A 506 -18.58 15.15 -53.67
CA PRO A 506 -19.60 15.42 -52.66
C PRO A 506 -21.05 14.96 -52.93
N SER A 507 -21.92 15.24 -51.94
CA SER A 507 -23.36 15.62 -52.06
C SER A 507 -24.33 14.53 -52.52
N GLU A 508 -25.61 14.46 -52.17
CA GLU A 508 -26.67 15.27 -51.54
C GLU A 508 -27.84 14.23 -51.41
N LYS A 509 -28.85 14.24 -50.52
CA LYS A 509 -29.89 15.23 -50.22
C LYS A 509 -30.98 14.51 -49.37
N ASN A 510 -31.62 15.27 -48.47
CA ASN A 510 -33.06 15.32 -48.08
C ASN A 510 -33.87 14.01 -47.87
N ASP A 511 -34.79 13.83 -46.91
CA ASP A 511 -35.90 14.65 -46.37
C ASP A 511 -36.16 14.21 -44.90
N LYS A 512 -36.42 15.08 -43.90
CA LYS A 512 -37.67 15.76 -43.49
C LYS A 512 -38.84 14.86 -43.04
N GLU A 513 -39.53 15.37 -42.00
CA GLU A 513 -40.84 15.01 -41.41
C GLU A 513 -40.89 13.78 -40.47
N ASP A 514 -41.70 13.73 -39.41
CA ASP A 514 -42.40 14.72 -38.58
C ASP A 514 -42.88 13.98 -37.29
N ASP A 515 -43.19 14.77 -36.27
CA ASP A 515 -44.03 14.56 -35.08
C ASP A 515 -44.67 13.17 -34.77
N THR A 516 -44.54 12.71 -33.51
CA THR A 516 -45.71 12.38 -32.65
C THR A 516 -45.37 12.07 -31.18
N LYS A 517 -45.79 12.99 -30.31
CA LYS A 517 -46.62 12.80 -29.09
C LYS A 517 -46.52 11.52 -28.21
N LYS A 518 -46.28 11.84 -26.93
CA LYS A 518 -47.10 11.53 -25.72
C LYS A 518 -47.03 10.15 -25.03
N THR A 519 -46.91 10.30 -23.71
CA THR A 519 -47.54 9.57 -22.59
C THR A 519 -46.99 8.19 -22.22
N GLY A 520 -46.52 8.13 -20.96
CA GLY A 520 -46.09 6.97 -20.20
C GLY A 520 -45.36 7.47 -18.96
#